data_AF-A0A5C1QQ26-F1
#
_entry.id   AF-A0A5C1QQ26-F1
#
_cell.length_a   1.000
_cell.length_b   1.000
_cell.length_c   1.000
_cell.angle_alpha   90.00
_cell.angle_beta   90.00
_cell.angle_gamma   90.00
#
_symmetry.space_group_name_H-M   'P 1'
#
loop_
_entity.id
_entity.type
_entity.pdbx_description
1 polymer ?
#
loop_
_entity_poly.entity_id
_entity_poly.type
_entity_poly.pdbx_seq_one_letter_code
_entity_poly.pdbx_strand_id
1 'polypeptide(L)'
;MVVSKEISGNAAIYHLNGEMDLYTSQSVREQIKEALTDGFKRIILNCKGLEYIDSSGIGVLISLFTTLRKKGGTMCLCSLTKPVESVISFTKLNGFLDITKTLEEAKGSVRIQVDEKIEAVLPGQRIGIIQDDNHILMNSDGMYSKEFNLDLRRVRRLSQLILQKAPPEIKEINLLEQQISEIIKNGVRHGNKNDPNKKIKIWFSFSKTHAHIILQDEGNGFKNIQHWNDFYRRKMKAYDERDFETLINYLSYRTSDSKDEDGGNALFAAVEFWNKGVVISQKGNTIAVKREYS
;
A
#
# COMPACT_ATOMS: atom_id res chain seq x y z
N MET A 1 -9.46 20.95 -5.72
CA MET A 1 -9.22 19.90 -4.70
C MET A 1 -9.90 20.26 -3.38
N VAL A 2 -9.45 21.29 -2.65
CA VAL A 2 -10.29 21.85 -1.58
C VAL A 2 -11.47 22.55 -2.22
N VAL A 3 -12.69 22.15 -1.86
CA VAL A 3 -13.92 22.74 -2.39
C VAL A 3 -14.46 23.82 -1.45
N SER A 4 -14.30 23.62 -0.14
CA SER A 4 -14.68 24.60 0.86
C SER A 4 -13.88 24.44 2.15
N LYS A 5 -13.74 25.56 2.86
CA LYS A 5 -13.17 25.66 4.21
C LYS A 5 -14.25 26.18 5.15
N GLU A 6 -14.46 25.52 6.28
CA GLU A 6 -15.29 26.00 7.36
C GLU A 6 -14.50 26.04 8.67
N ILE A 7 -14.85 26.96 9.57
CA ILE A 7 -14.25 27.07 10.90
C ILE A 7 -15.30 26.63 11.92
N SER A 8 -14.92 25.73 12.82
CA SER A 8 -15.77 25.27 13.91
C SER A 8 -14.97 25.26 15.20
N GLY A 9 -15.24 26.24 16.08
CA GLY A 9 -14.47 26.45 17.30
C GLY A 9 -12.99 26.71 16.98
N ASN A 10 -12.11 25.84 17.47
CA ASN A 10 -10.66 25.91 17.22
C ASN A 10 -10.18 25.06 16.02
N ALA A 11 -11.12 24.48 15.25
CA ALA A 11 -10.81 23.63 14.12
C ALA A 11 -11.04 24.34 12.78
N ALA A 12 -10.07 24.22 11.87
CA ALA A 12 -10.26 24.49 10.46
C ALA A 12 -10.59 23.17 9.73
N ILE A 13 -11.70 23.15 9.03
CA ILE A 13 -12.26 21.97 8.37
C ILE A 13 -12.20 22.20 6.86
N TYR A 14 -11.58 21.26 6.15
CA TYR A 14 -11.40 21.30 4.70
C TYR A 14 -12.20 20.16 4.06
N HIS A 15 -13.07 20.51 3.13
CA HIS A 15 -13.83 19.53 2.35
C HIS A 15 -13.09 19.24 1.05
N LEU A 16 -12.64 17.99 0.91
CA LEU A 16 -11.86 17.53 -0.23
C LEU A 16 -12.78 16.90 -1.28
N ASN A 17 -12.51 17.17 -2.56
CA ASN A 17 -13.24 16.58 -3.68
C ASN A 17 -12.31 16.25 -4.86
N GLY A 18 -12.58 15.13 -5.53
CA GLY A 18 -11.81 14.63 -6.67
C GLY A 18 -10.62 13.76 -6.26
N GLU A 19 -9.47 13.94 -6.92
CA GLU A 19 -8.31 13.06 -6.78
C GLU A 19 -7.09 13.76 -6.19
N MET A 20 -6.52 13.20 -5.12
CA MET A 20 -5.33 13.74 -4.46
C MET A 20 -4.06 13.12 -5.05
N ASP A 21 -3.42 13.89 -5.93
CA ASP A 21 -2.23 13.52 -6.70
C ASP A 21 -1.07 14.52 -6.46
N LEU A 22 0.01 14.40 -7.23
CA LEU A 22 1.17 15.29 -7.13
C LEU A 22 0.82 16.80 -7.25
N TYR A 23 -0.13 17.16 -8.11
CA TYR A 23 -0.48 18.55 -8.39
C TYR A 23 -1.48 19.09 -7.37
N THR A 24 -2.55 18.32 -7.10
CA THR A 24 -3.65 18.77 -6.25
C THR A 24 -3.28 18.76 -4.76
N SER A 25 -2.38 17.86 -4.36
CA SER A 25 -1.90 17.75 -2.98
C SER A 25 -1.09 18.97 -2.54
N GLN A 26 -0.39 19.65 -3.46
CA GLN A 26 0.36 20.87 -3.14
C GLN A 26 -0.56 22.03 -2.71
N SER A 27 -1.71 22.19 -3.37
CA SER A 27 -2.71 23.19 -2.97
C SER A 27 -3.28 22.92 -1.58
N VAL A 28 -3.54 21.65 -1.24
CA VAL A 28 -4.00 21.26 0.10
C VAL A 28 -2.95 21.59 1.15
N ARG A 29 -1.67 21.31 0.85
CA ARG A 29 -0.55 21.62 1.73
C ARG A 29 -0.46 23.11 2.04
N GLU A 30 -0.55 23.96 1.02
CA GLU A 30 -0.46 25.41 1.16
C GLU A 30 -1.60 25.96 2.03
N GLN A 31 -2.84 25.54 1.75
CA GLN A 31 -4.01 26.00 2.51
C GLN A 31 -3.99 25.57 3.98
N ILE A 32 -3.49 24.37 4.29
CA ILE A 32 -3.33 23.93 5.69
C ILE A 32 -2.19 24.67 6.37
N LYS A 33 -1.07 24.93 5.67
CA LYS A 33 0.02 25.76 6.22
C LYS A 33 -0.41 27.18 6.51
N GLU A 34 -1.30 27.75 5.70
CA GLU A 34 -1.91 29.05 5.95
C GLU A 34 -2.74 29.02 7.24
N ALA A 35 -3.66 28.06 7.41
CA ALA A 35 -4.41 27.94 8.65
C ALA A 35 -3.54 27.71 9.89
N LEU A 36 -2.41 27.00 9.74
CA LEU A 36 -1.43 26.87 10.81
C LEU A 36 -0.78 28.21 11.18
N THR A 37 -0.56 29.08 10.19
CA THR A 37 -0.03 30.44 10.38
C THR A 37 -1.06 31.33 11.04
N ASP A 38 -2.34 31.14 10.71
CA ASP A 38 -3.49 31.80 11.34
C ASP A 38 -3.78 31.29 12.77
N GLY A 39 -2.99 30.35 13.28
CA GLY A 39 -3.07 29.86 14.66
C GLY A 39 -4.04 28.68 14.88
N PHE A 40 -4.65 28.12 13.83
CA PHE A 40 -5.45 26.91 13.97
C PHE A 40 -4.55 25.73 14.34
N LYS A 41 -4.82 25.11 15.50
CA LYS A 41 -4.10 23.93 15.98
C LYS A 41 -4.83 22.63 15.69
N ARG A 42 -6.03 22.68 15.12
CA ARG A 42 -6.86 21.52 14.84
C ARG A 42 -7.33 21.59 13.41
N ILE A 43 -6.99 20.57 12.63
CA ILE A 43 -7.33 20.47 11.22
C ILE A 43 -8.19 19.24 11.00
N ILE A 44 -9.31 19.38 10.30
CA ILE A 44 -10.15 18.24 9.90
C ILE A 44 -10.19 18.20 8.37
N LEU A 45 -9.89 17.04 7.80
CA LEU A 45 -10.01 16.77 6.38
C LEU A 45 -11.24 15.88 6.15
N ASN A 46 -12.31 16.48 5.61
CA ASN A 46 -13.48 15.73 5.19
C ASN A 46 -13.24 15.13 3.81
N CYS A 47 -13.07 13.81 3.76
CA CYS A 47 -12.75 13.04 2.56
C CYS A 47 -13.99 12.50 1.84
N LYS A 48 -15.20 12.95 2.20
CA LYS A 48 -16.45 12.42 1.62
C LYS A 48 -16.51 12.53 0.08
N GLY A 49 -15.90 13.57 -0.49
CA GLY A 49 -15.79 13.75 -1.94
C GLY A 49 -14.45 13.29 -2.53
N LEU A 50 -13.53 12.74 -1.72
CA LEU A 50 -12.22 12.32 -2.20
C LEU A 50 -12.35 10.94 -2.84
N GLU A 51 -12.22 10.89 -4.16
CA GLU A 51 -12.45 9.69 -4.97
C GLU A 51 -11.21 8.81 -5.06
N TYR A 52 -10.02 9.42 -5.03
CA TYR A 52 -8.75 8.74 -5.17
C TYR A 52 -7.61 9.48 -4.45
N ILE A 53 -6.58 8.73 -4.05
CA ILE A 53 -5.33 9.27 -3.50
C ILE A 53 -4.15 8.39 -3.94
N ASP A 54 -3.08 9.03 -4.42
CA ASP A 54 -1.84 8.36 -4.83
C ASP A 54 -0.73 8.46 -3.78
N SER A 55 0.47 7.99 -4.11
CA SER A 55 1.65 8.08 -3.23
C SER A 55 2.04 9.52 -2.86
N SER A 56 1.83 10.48 -3.77
CA SER A 56 2.17 11.88 -3.59
C SER A 56 1.22 12.53 -2.58
N GLY A 57 -0.09 12.28 -2.74
CA GLY A 57 -1.12 12.71 -1.81
C GLY A 57 -0.91 12.16 -0.40
N ILE A 58 -0.57 10.87 -0.28
CA ILE A 58 -0.21 10.27 1.01
C ILE A 58 1.00 10.97 1.62
N GLY A 59 2.06 11.21 0.83
CA GLY A 59 3.25 11.92 1.31
C GLY A 59 2.93 13.33 1.84
N VAL A 60 2.01 14.04 1.20
CA VAL A 60 1.51 15.35 1.67
C VAL A 60 0.77 15.20 3.01
N LEU A 61 -0.17 14.26 3.12
CA LEU A 61 -0.93 14.05 4.35
C LEU A 61 0.00 13.75 5.53
N ILE A 62 0.97 12.86 5.35
CA ILE A 62 1.93 12.49 6.40
C ILE A 62 2.80 13.69 6.80
N SER A 63 3.27 14.47 5.83
CA SER A 63 4.06 15.69 6.07
C SER A 63 3.28 16.73 6.87
N LEU A 64 2.00 16.95 6.53
CA LEU A 64 1.11 17.88 7.25
C LEU A 64 0.82 17.38 8.67
N PHE A 65 0.50 16.09 8.82
CA PHE A 65 0.27 15.45 10.11
C PHE A 65 1.46 15.63 11.06
N THR A 66 2.66 15.37 10.56
CA THR A 66 3.92 15.51 11.31
C THR A 66 4.19 16.97 11.69
N THR A 67 3.97 17.90 10.75
CA THR A 67 4.16 19.35 10.99
C THR A 67 3.19 19.86 12.06
N LEU A 68 1.93 19.44 11.99
CA LEU A 68 0.90 19.76 12.98
C LEU A 68 1.29 19.25 14.36
N ARG A 69 1.66 17.97 14.49
CA ARG A 69 2.06 17.39 15.78
C ARG A 69 3.26 18.07 16.40
N LYS A 70 4.30 18.41 15.62
CA LYS A 70 5.47 19.18 16.11
C LYS A 70 5.11 20.55 16.67
N LYS A 71 4.05 21.17 16.13
CA LYS A 71 3.53 22.46 16.62
C LYS A 71 2.47 22.31 17.72
N GLY A 72 2.29 21.11 18.28
CA GLY A 72 1.28 20.81 19.29
C GLY A 72 -0.16 20.83 18.77
N GLY A 73 -0.33 20.70 17.46
CA GLY A 73 -1.62 20.61 16.79
C GLY A 73 -2.02 19.17 16.44
N THR A 74 -3.23 19.01 15.91
CA THR A 74 -3.84 17.73 15.54
C THR A 74 -4.44 17.81 14.15
N MET A 75 -4.47 16.68 13.45
CA MET A 75 -5.15 16.53 12.16
C MET A 75 -6.00 15.28 12.18
N CYS A 76 -7.25 15.36 11.77
CA CYS A 76 -8.15 14.21 11.66
C CYS A 76 -8.66 14.08 10.22
N LEU A 77 -8.66 12.87 9.67
CA LEU A 77 -9.38 12.56 8.43
C LEU A 77 -10.76 12.01 8.82
N CYS A 78 -11.80 12.33 8.05
CA CYS A 78 -13.12 11.79 8.30
C CYS A 78 -13.85 11.45 7.01
N SER A 79 -14.81 10.52 7.10
CA SER A 79 -15.69 10.15 5.98
C SER A 79 -14.91 9.74 4.73
N LEU A 80 -13.93 8.86 4.93
CA LEU A 80 -13.16 8.28 3.83
C LEU A 80 -14.08 7.52 2.86
N THR A 81 -13.77 7.59 1.57
CA THR A 81 -14.40 6.72 0.56
C THR A 81 -13.70 5.35 0.55
N LYS A 82 -14.39 4.29 0.09
CA LYS A 82 -13.81 2.93 0.02
C LYS A 82 -12.45 2.86 -0.72
N PRO A 83 -12.24 3.55 -1.87
CA PRO A 83 -10.94 3.57 -2.52
C PRO A 83 -9.84 4.19 -1.63
N VAL A 84 -10.14 5.31 -0.97
CA VAL A 84 -9.21 6.00 -0.08
C VAL A 84 -8.90 5.15 1.16
N GLU A 85 -9.91 4.55 1.79
CA GLU A 85 -9.73 3.60 2.91
C GLU A 85 -8.83 2.43 2.53
N SER A 86 -9.01 1.89 1.32
CA SER A 86 -8.19 0.77 0.82
C SER A 86 -6.72 1.18 0.72
N VAL A 87 -6.44 2.37 0.20
CA VAL A 87 -5.08 2.90 0.05
C VAL A 87 -4.43 3.20 1.41
N ILE A 88 -5.15 3.81 2.35
CA ILE A 88 -4.63 4.12 3.69
C ILE A 88 -4.39 2.83 4.50
N SER A 89 -5.31 1.86 4.40
CA SER A 89 -5.15 0.55 5.04
C SER A 89 -3.95 -0.22 4.48
N PHE A 90 -3.77 -0.17 3.16
CA PHE A 90 -2.65 -0.78 2.47
C PHE A 90 -1.29 -0.20 2.86
N THR A 91 -1.24 1.09 3.17
CA THR A 91 -0.03 1.77 3.64
C THR A 91 0.19 1.66 5.15
N LYS A 92 -0.68 0.94 5.87
CA LYS A 92 -0.70 0.81 7.34
C LYS A 92 -0.73 2.14 8.09
N LEU A 93 -1.29 3.16 7.44
CA LEU A 93 -1.43 4.49 8.02
C LEU A 93 -2.62 4.61 8.96
N ASN A 94 -3.50 3.60 9.05
CA ASN A 94 -4.64 3.60 9.97
C ASN A 94 -4.22 3.75 11.45
N GLY A 95 -3.06 3.23 11.85
CA GLY A 95 -2.50 3.43 13.19
C GLY A 95 -1.70 4.72 13.36
N PHE A 96 -1.46 5.45 12.26
CA PHE A 96 -0.67 6.67 12.22
C PHE A 96 -1.54 7.92 12.11
N LEU A 97 -2.59 7.88 11.29
CA LEU A 97 -3.52 8.98 11.07
C LEU A 97 -4.70 8.87 12.04
N ASP A 98 -5.13 10.00 12.59
CA ASP A 98 -6.39 10.07 13.31
C ASP A 98 -7.53 10.04 12.27
N ILE A 99 -8.35 8.97 12.28
CA ILE A 99 -9.42 8.73 11.30
C ILE A 99 -10.74 8.49 12.02
N THR A 100 -11.79 9.19 11.62
CA THR A 100 -13.17 8.98 12.11
C THR A 100 -14.12 8.64 10.96
N LYS A 101 -15.26 8.02 11.28
CA LYS A 101 -16.25 7.64 10.26
C LYS A 101 -17.01 8.86 9.74
N THR A 102 -17.28 9.83 10.62
CA THR A 102 -18.12 10.98 10.28
C THR A 102 -17.46 12.31 10.63
N LEU A 103 -17.88 13.37 9.93
CA LEU A 103 -17.49 14.74 10.25
C LEU A 103 -17.94 15.15 11.66
N GLU A 104 -19.10 14.68 12.12
CA GLU A 104 -19.60 14.99 13.47
C GLU A 104 -18.74 14.35 14.56
N GLU A 105 -18.36 13.08 14.37
CA GLU A 105 -17.40 12.39 15.23
C GLU A 105 -16.04 13.11 15.21
N ALA A 106 -15.59 13.55 14.03
CA ALA A 106 -14.38 14.34 13.90
C ALA A 106 -14.50 15.65 14.68
N LYS A 107 -15.63 16.37 14.58
CA LYS A 107 -15.86 17.64 15.29
C LYS A 107 -15.87 17.46 16.81
N GLY A 108 -16.52 16.42 17.32
CA GLY A 108 -16.65 16.12 18.75
C GLY A 108 -15.40 15.54 19.42
N SER A 109 -14.46 14.99 18.65
CA SER A 109 -13.25 14.37 19.18
C SER A 109 -12.22 15.41 19.65
N VAL A 110 -12.24 15.77 20.94
CA VAL A 110 -11.31 16.76 21.53
C VAL A 110 -9.89 16.19 21.73
N ARG A 111 -9.79 14.87 21.88
CA ARG A 111 -8.56 14.08 21.83
C ARG A 111 -8.98 12.67 21.44
N ILE A 112 -8.62 12.19 20.26
CA ILE A 112 -8.54 10.75 20.08
C ILE A 112 -7.24 10.34 20.78
N GLN A 113 -7.38 9.76 21.97
CA GLN A 113 -6.35 8.83 22.44
C GLN A 113 -6.18 7.83 21.32
N VAL A 114 -5.00 7.84 20.70
CA VAL A 114 -4.55 6.74 19.86
C VAL A 114 -4.79 5.49 20.70
N ASP A 115 -5.68 4.61 20.26
CA ASP A 115 -5.89 3.32 20.91
C ASP A 115 -4.50 2.72 21.17
N GLU A 116 -4.14 2.54 22.44
CA GLU A 116 -2.89 1.87 22.83
C GLU A 116 -2.87 0.40 22.34
N LYS A 117 -3.98 -0.07 21.76
CA LYS A 117 -4.12 -1.30 21.00
C LYS A 117 -4.12 -1.04 19.50
N ILE A 118 -3.03 -0.52 18.96
CA ILE A 118 -2.57 -1.13 17.72
C ILE A 118 -2.14 -2.52 18.17
N GLU A 119 -2.88 -3.58 17.82
CA GLU A 119 -2.35 -4.94 17.95
C GLU A 119 -1.00 -4.91 17.24
N ALA A 120 0.07 -4.84 18.02
CA ALA A 120 1.40 -5.00 17.52
C ALA A 120 1.37 -6.32 16.78
N VAL A 121 1.49 -6.29 15.45
CA VAL A 121 1.87 -7.49 14.70
C VAL A 121 3.11 -7.98 15.42
N LEU A 122 2.96 -9.09 16.14
CA LEU A 122 3.91 -9.53 17.15
C LEU A 122 5.33 -9.49 16.53
N PRO A 123 6.33 -8.95 17.26
CA PRO A 123 7.71 -8.97 16.79
C PRO A 123 8.12 -10.44 16.62
N GLY A 124 8.00 -10.94 15.39
CA GLY A 124 8.09 -12.38 15.06
C GLY A 124 7.25 -12.82 13.86
N GLN A 125 6.19 -12.10 13.48
CA GLN A 125 5.34 -12.44 12.31
C GLN A 125 5.65 -11.64 11.03
N ARG A 126 6.58 -10.68 11.07
CA ARG A 126 6.92 -9.83 9.91
C ARG A 126 8.08 -10.45 9.13
N ILE A 127 7.75 -11.35 8.21
CA ILE A 127 8.71 -12.04 7.34
C ILE A 127 9.03 -11.09 6.18
N GLY A 128 10.31 -10.77 5.97
CA GLY A 128 10.77 -10.08 4.76
C GLY A 128 10.70 -10.97 3.52
N ILE A 129 11.48 -10.65 2.50
CA ILE A 129 11.65 -11.51 1.34
C ILE A 129 12.57 -12.68 1.73
N ILE A 130 12.13 -13.92 1.52
CA ILE A 130 12.93 -15.13 1.70
C ILE A 130 13.56 -15.50 0.36
N GLN A 131 14.85 -15.84 0.32
CA GLN A 131 15.50 -16.37 -0.88
C GLN A 131 15.83 -17.85 -0.68
N ASP A 132 15.00 -18.74 -1.23
CA ASP A 132 15.13 -20.19 -1.06
C ASP A 132 14.33 -20.94 -2.14
N ASP A 133 15.03 -21.76 -2.92
CA ASP A 133 14.42 -22.60 -3.97
C ASP A 133 13.66 -23.79 -3.39
N ASN A 134 14.00 -24.24 -2.18
CA ASN A 134 13.43 -25.43 -1.53
C ASN A 134 12.30 -25.07 -0.56
N HIS A 135 11.94 -23.80 -0.45
CA HIS A 135 10.89 -23.37 0.45
C HIS A 135 9.55 -24.00 0.07
N ILE A 136 8.74 -24.38 1.06
CA ILE A 136 7.43 -25.05 0.84
C ILE A 136 6.50 -24.28 -0.10
N LEU A 137 6.61 -22.94 -0.13
CA LEU A 137 5.82 -22.10 -1.02
C LEU A 137 6.24 -22.20 -2.49
N MET A 138 7.43 -22.71 -2.81
CA MET A 138 7.86 -22.98 -4.19
C MET A 138 7.25 -24.27 -4.74
N ASN A 139 6.60 -25.10 -3.90
CA ASN A 139 5.96 -26.31 -4.36
C ASN A 139 4.69 -25.98 -5.17
N SER A 140 4.70 -26.35 -6.45
CA SER A 140 3.59 -26.14 -7.39
C SER A 140 2.65 -27.35 -7.56
N ASP A 141 2.89 -28.45 -6.84
CA ASP A 141 2.15 -29.70 -7.00
C ASP A 141 0.67 -29.51 -6.67
N GLY A 142 -0.19 -29.98 -7.57
CA GLY A 142 -1.65 -29.84 -7.45
C GLY A 142 -2.19 -28.42 -7.69
N MET A 143 -1.35 -27.43 -7.98
CA MET A 143 -1.80 -26.08 -8.34
C MET A 143 -2.28 -26.02 -9.79
N TYR A 144 -3.25 -25.12 -10.07
CA TYR A 144 -3.57 -24.78 -11.45
C TYR A 144 -2.38 -24.04 -12.07
N SER A 145 -2.06 -24.32 -13.33
CA SER A 145 -0.99 -23.60 -14.03
C SER A 145 -1.44 -23.03 -15.36
N LYS A 146 -0.81 -21.91 -15.75
CA LYS A 146 -0.98 -21.35 -17.08
C LYS A 146 0.27 -20.62 -17.53
N GLU A 147 0.58 -20.77 -18.81
CA GLU A 147 1.71 -20.15 -19.48
C GLU A 147 1.20 -19.22 -20.56
N PHE A 148 1.89 -18.09 -20.73
CA PHE A 148 1.48 -17.09 -21.70
C PHE A 148 2.67 -16.25 -22.18
N ASN A 149 2.62 -15.93 -23.48
CA ASN A 149 3.45 -14.90 -24.10
C ASN A 149 2.65 -13.60 -23.96
N LEU A 150 3.22 -12.53 -23.36
CA LEU A 150 2.37 -11.43 -22.89
C LEU A 150 2.77 -10.03 -23.30
N ASP A 151 1.74 -9.42 -23.91
CA ASP A 151 1.45 -8.00 -24.05
C ASP A 151 0.75 -7.46 -22.77
N LEU A 152 1.26 -6.35 -22.23
CA LEU A 152 0.75 -5.70 -21.01
C LEU A 152 -0.76 -5.39 -21.06
N ARG A 153 -1.33 -5.17 -22.25
CA ARG A 153 -2.77 -4.90 -22.44
C ARG A 153 -3.67 -6.06 -21.97
N ARG A 154 -3.11 -7.25 -21.77
CA ARG A 154 -3.85 -8.47 -21.36
C ARG A 154 -3.74 -8.79 -19.88
N VAL A 155 -2.95 -8.07 -19.09
CA VAL A 155 -2.71 -8.38 -17.66
C VAL A 155 -4.01 -8.41 -16.87
N ARG A 156 -4.87 -7.40 -17.02
CA ARG A 156 -6.17 -7.34 -16.31
C ARG A 156 -7.05 -8.56 -16.64
N ARG A 157 -7.16 -8.92 -17.92
CA ARG A 157 -7.94 -10.08 -18.36
C ARG A 157 -7.39 -11.37 -17.78
N LEU A 158 -6.08 -11.48 -17.66
CA LEU A 158 -5.43 -12.65 -17.06
C LEU A 158 -5.69 -12.72 -15.56
N SER A 159 -5.53 -11.63 -14.82
CA SER A 159 -5.84 -11.57 -13.38
C SER A 159 -7.28 -12.01 -13.11
N GLN A 160 -8.23 -11.53 -13.93
CA GLN A 160 -9.63 -11.95 -13.84
C GLN A 160 -9.83 -13.44 -14.12
N LEU A 161 -9.14 -14.00 -15.11
CA LEU A 161 -9.21 -15.44 -15.42
C LEU A 161 -8.67 -16.31 -14.28
N ILE A 162 -7.59 -15.88 -13.63
CA ILE A 162 -7.06 -16.54 -12.43
C ILE A 162 -8.08 -16.46 -11.30
N LEU A 163 -8.62 -15.26 -11.05
CA LEU A 163 -9.60 -15.04 -10.00
C LEU A 163 -10.91 -15.80 -10.18
N GLN A 164 -11.31 -16.17 -11.40
CA GLN A 164 -12.50 -17.01 -11.59
C GLN A 164 -12.45 -18.30 -10.75
N LYS A 165 -11.25 -18.84 -10.50
CA LYS A 165 -11.02 -20.04 -9.69
C LYS A 165 -11.03 -19.79 -8.17
N ALA A 166 -10.97 -18.53 -7.73
CA ALA A 166 -11.07 -18.20 -6.32
C ALA A 166 -12.50 -18.40 -5.80
N PRO A 167 -12.69 -18.86 -4.56
CA PRO A 167 -14.01 -18.91 -3.95
C PRO A 167 -14.51 -17.49 -3.58
N PRO A 168 -15.83 -17.24 -3.51
CA PRO A 168 -16.41 -15.92 -3.23
C PRO A 168 -15.82 -15.24 -1.98
N GLU A 169 -15.55 -16.02 -0.94
CA GLU A 169 -15.04 -15.56 0.36
C GLU A 169 -13.74 -14.77 0.25
N ILE A 170 -12.87 -15.11 -0.71
CA ILE A 170 -11.60 -14.40 -0.93
C ILE A 170 -11.64 -13.47 -2.15
N LYS A 171 -12.71 -13.54 -2.97
CA LYS A 171 -12.91 -12.69 -4.16
C LYS A 171 -13.35 -11.28 -3.78
N GLU A 172 -14.19 -11.12 -2.77
CA GLU A 172 -14.71 -9.81 -2.34
C GLU A 172 -13.62 -8.90 -1.73
N ILE A 173 -12.45 -9.47 -1.45
CA ILE A 173 -11.27 -8.71 -1.07
C ILE A 173 -10.69 -8.12 -2.37
N ASN A 174 -11.18 -6.95 -2.78
CA ASN A 174 -10.73 -6.20 -3.98
C ASN A 174 -9.20 -6.11 -4.13
N LEU A 175 -8.47 -6.24 -3.03
CA LEU A 175 -7.01 -6.25 -3.00
C LEU A 175 -6.40 -7.48 -3.70
N LEU A 176 -7.06 -8.64 -3.74
CA LEU A 176 -6.48 -9.84 -4.34
C LEU A 176 -6.27 -9.68 -5.86
N GLU A 177 -7.23 -9.08 -6.58
CA GLU A 177 -7.06 -8.78 -8.01
C GLU A 177 -5.88 -7.86 -8.26
N GLN A 178 -5.78 -6.80 -7.46
CA GLN A 178 -4.71 -5.83 -7.57
C GLN A 178 -3.36 -6.50 -7.32
N GLN A 179 -3.23 -7.33 -6.28
CA GLN A 179 -1.98 -8.03 -5.96
C GLN A 179 -1.57 -9.02 -7.05
N ILE A 180 -2.52 -9.76 -7.62
CA ILE A 180 -2.25 -10.65 -8.76
C ILE A 180 -1.78 -9.85 -9.97
N SER A 181 -2.47 -8.73 -10.26
CA SER A 181 -2.11 -7.83 -11.36
C SER A 181 -0.68 -7.29 -11.20
N GLU A 182 -0.31 -6.82 -10.01
CA GLU A 182 1.03 -6.31 -9.73
C GLU A 182 2.13 -7.38 -9.87
N ILE A 183 1.90 -8.60 -9.38
CA ILE A 183 2.85 -9.71 -9.54
C ILE A 183 3.09 -10.00 -11.04
N ILE A 184 2.01 -10.05 -11.83
CA ILE A 184 2.11 -10.30 -13.27
C ILE A 184 2.81 -9.13 -13.98
N LYS A 185 2.44 -7.87 -13.68
CA LYS A 185 3.10 -6.69 -14.25
C LYS A 185 4.59 -6.70 -13.97
N ASN A 186 5.00 -7.06 -12.75
CA ASN A 186 6.40 -7.11 -12.36
C ASN A 186 7.17 -8.18 -13.14
N GLY A 187 6.61 -9.37 -13.31
CA GLY A 187 7.20 -10.41 -14.16
C GLY A 187 7.38 -9.96 -15.62
N VAL A 188 6.39 -9.25 -16.18
CA VAL A 188 6.47 -8.76 -17.58
C VAL A 188 7.50 -7.64 -17.72
N ARG A 189 7.39 -6.64 -16.85
CA ARG A 189 8.12 -5.38 -16.99
C ARG A 189 9.54 -5.47 -16.48
N HIS A 190 9.74 -6.02 -15.28
CA HIS A 190 11.05 -6.09 -14.64
C HIS A 190 11.78 -7.40 -14.94
N GLY A 191 11.06 -8.52 -14.99
CA GLY A 191 11.61 -9.81 -15.39
C GLY A 191 11.93 -9.85 -16.89
N ASN A 192 10.88 -9.88 -17.71
CA ASN A 192 10.99 -10.06 -19.16
C ASN A 192 11.34 -8.79 -19.95
N LYS A 193 11.39 -7.61 -19.30
CA LYS A 193 11.66 -6.32 -19.95
C LYS A 193 10.71 -5.98 -21.11
N ASN A 194 9.46 -6.44 -21.03
CA ASN A 194 8.44 -6.31 -22.07
C ASN A 194 8.82 -6.97 -23.41
N ASP A 195 9.72 -7.95 -23.40
CA ASP A 195 10.03 -8.74 -24.60
C ASP A 195 8.83 -9.65 -24.94
N PRO A 196 8.17 -9.46 -26.11
CA PRO A 196 6.99 -10.23 -26.49
C PRO A 196 7.30 -11.70 -26.79
N ASN A 197 8.57 -12.06 -26.98
CA ASN A 197 8.99 -13.45 -27.20
C ASN A 197 9.19 -14.21 -25.89
N LYS A 198 9.34 -13.48 -24.78
CA LYS A 198 9.50 -14.09 -23.47
C LYS A 198 8.17 -14.45 -22.83
N LYS A 199 8.19 -15.52 -22.07
CA LYS A 199 7.00 -16.08 -21.43
C LYS A 199 6.99 -15.86 -19.94
N ILE A 200 5.79 -15.95 -19.39
CA ILE A 200 5.57 -16.05 -17.96
C ILE A 200 4.74 -17.29 -17.71
N LYS A 201 5.09 -18.01 -16.66
CA LYS A 201 4.33 -19.13 -16.14
C LYS A 201 3.82 -18.79 -14.76
N ILE A 202 2.54 -19.03 -14.52
CA ILE A 202 1.93 -18.85 -13.22
C ILE A 202 1.31 -20.15 -12.74
N TRP A 203 1.47 -20.44 -11.47
CA TRP A 203 0.73 -21.45 -10.74
C TRP A 203 -0.09 -20.77 -9.65
N PHE A 204 -1.30 -21.26 -9.40
CA PHE A 204 -2.16 -20.71 -8.36
C PHE A 204 -3.05 -21.79 -7.74
N SER A 205 -3.29 -21.64 -6.45
CA SER A 205 -4.23 -22.43 -5.66
C SER A 205 -5.03 -21.51 -4.76
N PHE A 206 -6.34 -21.70 -4.75
CA PHE A 206 -7.28 -20.91 -3.96
C PHE A 206 -8.19 -21.83 -3.16
N SER A 207 -8.44 -21.46 -1.92
CA SER A 207 -9.47 -22.06 -1.07
C SER A 207 -10.12 -20.98 -0.21
N LYS A 208 -11.11 -21.35 0.60
CA LYS A 208 -11.76 -20.40 1.52
C LYS A 208 -10.79 -19.78 2.53
N THR A 209 -9.67 -20.45 2.80
CA THR A 209 -8.71 -20.06 3.84
C THR A 209 -7.36 -19.62 3.29
N HIS A 210 -7.10 -19.73 1.97
CA HIS A 210 -5.83 -19.27 1.43
C HIS A 210 -5.87 -18.89 -0.05
N ALA A 211 -4.92 -18.02 -0.41
CA ALA A 211 -4.48 -17.77 -1.78
C ALA A 211 -2.97 -18.05 -1.86
N HIS A 212 -2.55 -18.91 -2.79
CA HIS A 212 -1.15 -19.25 -3.02
C HIS A 212 -0.86 -19.12 -4.51
N ILE A 213 0.19 -18.37 -4.84
CA ILE A 213 0.57 -18.06 -6.21
C ILE A 213 2.08 -18.22 -6.36
N ILE A 214 2.50 -18.81 -7.48
CA ILE A 214 3.88 -18.89 -7.91
C ILE A 214 3.93 -18.28 -9.31
N LEU A 215 4.82 -17.32 -9.55
CA LEU A 215 5.04 -16.75 -10.88
C LEU A 215 6.52 -16.91 -11.25
N GLN A 216 6.76 -17.36 -12.47
CA GLN A 216 8.09 -17.47 -13.04
C GLN A 216 8.19 -16.71 -14.36
N ASP A 217 9.25 -15.93 -14.51
CA ASP A 217 9.62 -15.22 -15.73
C ASP A 217 10.96 -15.71 -16.33
N GLU A 218 11.26 -15.29 -17.55
CA GLU A 218 12.49 -15.63 -18.30
C GLU A 218 13.54 -14.51 -18.23
N GLY A 219 13.41 -13.63 -17.23
CA GLY A 219 14.33 -12.57 -16.93
C GLY A 219 15.60 -13.03 -16.23
N ASN A 220 16.45 -12.05 -15.95
CA ASN A 220 17.70 -12.24 -15.19
C ASN A 220 17.46 -12.37 -13.68
N GLY A 221 16.19 -12.23 -13.25
CA GLY A 221 15.73 -12.31 -11.88
C GLY A 221 15.94 -11.04 -11.05
N PHE A 222 15.12 -10.92 -10.02
CA PHE A 222 15.17 -9.87 -9.01
C PHE A 222 16.48 -9.93 -8.21
N LYS A 223 17.12 -8.78 -7.99
CA LYS A 223 18.44 -8.66 -7.35
C LYS A 223 18.35 -7.83 -6.06
N ASN A 224 19.44 -7.82 -5.29
CA ASN A 224 19.59 -7.00 -4.08
C ASN A 224 18.55 -7.31 -2.98
N ILE A 225 18.14 -8.58 -2.85
CA ILE A 225 17.14 -9.02 -1.86
C ILE A 225 17.53 -8.60 -0.44
N GLN A 226 18.82 -8.74 -0.08
CA GLN A 226 19.30 -8.33 1.24
C GLN A 226 19.13 -6.83 1.51
N HIS A 227 19.41 -5.99 0.51
CA HIS A 227 19.20 -4.54 0.62
C HIS A 227 17.72 -4.20 0.84
N TRP A 228 16.81 -4.86 0.11
CA TRP A 228 15.37 -4.68 0.27
C TRP A 228 14.87 -5.15 1.64
N ASN A 229 15.41 -6.26 2.15
CA ASN A 229 15.12 -6.74 3.50
C ASN A 229 15.61 -5.78 4.58
N ASP A 230 16.81 -5.23 4.43
CA ASP A 230 17.36 -4.25 5.36
C ASP A 230 16.56 -2.95 5.33
N PHE A 231 16.17 -2.48 4.14
CA PHE A 231 15.26 -1.35 3.97
C PHE A 231 13.92 -1.62 4.69
N TYR A 232 13.29 -2.77 4.44
CA TYR A 232 12.03 -3.13 5.08
C TYR A 232 12.17 -3.17 6.60
N ARG A 233 13.25 -3.75 7.13
CA ARG A 233 13.53 -3.80 8.57
C ARG A 233 13.66 -2.40 9.17
N ARG A 234 14.36 -1.49 8.50
CA ARG A 234 14.50 -0.09 8.96
C ARG A 234 13.18 0.67 8.89
N LYS A 235 12.38 0.48 7.83
CA LYS A 235 11.03 1.04 7.72
C LYS A 235 10.14 0.56 8.87
N MET A 236 10.16 -0.74 9.17
CA MET A 236 9.38 -1.32 10.27
C MET A 236 9.86 -0.83 11.62
N LYS A 237 11.17 -0.72 11.83
CA LYS A 237 11.72 -0.13 13.05
C LYS A 237 11.23 1.30 13.27
N ALA A 238 11.28 2.14 12.23
CA ALA A 238 10.77 3.50 12.29
C ALA A 238 9.26 3.55 12.58
N TYR A 239 8.48 2.61 12.02
CA TYR A 239 7.06 2.47 12.33
C TYR A 239 6.82 2.13 13.81
N ASP A 240 7.53 1.11 14.32
CA ASP A 240 7.36 0.63 15.70
C ASP A 240 7.84 1.67 16.73
N GLU A 241 8.93 2.39 16.45
CA GLU A 241 9.47 3.47 17.28
C GLU A 241 8.71 4.80 17.14
N ARG A 242 7.74 4.87 16.22
CA ARG A 242 7.03 6.10 15.86
C ARG A 242 7.98 7.22 15.41
N ASP A 243 9.10 6.86 14.76
CA ASP A 243 10.03 7.80 14.12
C ASP A 243 9.48 8.23 12.76
N PHE A 244 8.72 9.32 12.79
CA PHE A 244 7.95 9.80 11.65
C PHE A 244 8.80 10.42 10.54
N GLU A 245 9.94 11.05 10.86
CA GLU A 245 10.82 11.62 9.84
C GLU A 245 11.44 10.52 8.99
N THR A 246 11.95 9.48 9.65
CA THR A 246 12.54 8.33 9.00
C THR A 246 11.50 7.55 8.21
N LEU A 247 10.28 7.37 8.75
CA LEU A 247 9.21 6.65 8.04
C LEU A 247 8.76 7.37 6.76
N ILE A 248 8.65 8.71 6.77
CA ILE A 248 8.33 9.50 5.57
C ILE A 248 9.34 9.24 4.45
N ASN A 249 10.64 9.27 4.78
CA ASN A 249 11.71 9.04 3.81
C ASN A 249 11.62 7.66 3.17
N TYR A 250 11.15 6.66 3.91
CA TYR A 250 10.94 5.32 3.38
C TYR A 250 9.66 5.19 2.54
N LEU A 251 8.59 5.90 2.89
CA LEU A 251 7.33 5.90 2.13
C LEU A 251 7.42 6.68 0.82
N SER A 252 8.29 7.70 0.76
CA SER A 252 8.57 8.50 -0.44
C SER A 252 9.76 7.98 -1.26
N TYR A 253 10.39 6.88 -0.82
CA TYR A 253 11.59 6.35 -1.46
C TYR A 253 11.31 5.91 -2.91
N ARG A 254 12.13 6.41 -3.83
CA ARG A 254 12.16 6.02 -5.24
C ARG A 254 13.59 5.65 -5.62
N THR A 255 13.74 4.67 -6.50
CA THR A 255 15.03 4.31 -7.11
C THR A 255 15.22 5.05 -8.43
N SER A 256 16.45 5.11 -8.96
CA SER A 256 16.72 5.69 -10.29
C SER A 256 15.95 5.01 -11.43
N ASP A 257 15.52 3.76 -11.23
CA ASP A 257 14.74 2.99 -12.19
C ASP A 257 13.22 3.09 -11.97
N SER A 258 12.77 3.81 -10.94
CA SER A 258 11.35 4.02 -10.63
C SER A 258 10.75 5.05 -11.59
N LYS A 259 9.74 4.67 -12.38
CA LYS A 259 8.93 5.62 -13.17
C LYS A 259 7.94 6.37 -12.27
N ASP A 260 7.32 7.43 -12.80
CA ASP A 260 6.34 8.25 -12.06
C ASP A 260 5.20 7.40 -11.47
N GLU A 261 4.79 6.36 -12.19
CA GLU A 261 3.76 5.38 -11.86
C GLU A 261 4.23 4.27 -10.89
N ASP A 262 5.54 4.09 -10.70
CA ASP A 262 6.10 3.07 -9.82
C ASP A 262 6.18 3.64 -8.40
N GLY A 263 5.14 3.37 -7.61
CA GLY A 263 5.26 3.54 -6.17
C GLY A 263 6.34 2.58 -5.65
N GLY A 264 7.48 3.11 -5.17
CA GLY A 264 8.52 2.32 -4.49
C GLY A 264 8.02 1.49 -3.30
N ASN A 265 6.75 1.68 -2.91
CA ASN A 265 6.02 0.91 -1.92
C ASN A 265 5.41 -0.42 -2.42
N ALA A 266 5.33 -0.66 -3.74
CA ALA A 266 4.63 -1.83 -4.30
C ALA A 266 5.17 -3.17 -3.77
N LEU A 267 6.50 -3.27 -3.61
CA LEU A 267 7.16 -4.46 -3.06
C LEU A 267 6.81 -4.68 -1.59
N PHE A 268 6.79 -3.63 -0.77
CA PHE A 268 6.48 -3.76 0.65
C PHE A 268 5.01 -4.07 0.89
N ALA A 269 4.16 -3.52 0.05
CA ALA A 269 2.75 -3.85 0.07
C ALA A 269 2.48 -5.32 -0.27
N ALA A 270 3.27 -5.90 -1.18
CA ALA A 270 3.24 -7.34 -1.42
C ALA A 270 3.69 -8.11 -0.16
N VAL A 271 4.83 -7.74 0.46
CA VAL A 271 5.32 -8.38 1.70
C VAL A 271 4.31 -8.29 2.85
N GLU A 272 3.58 -7.18 2.94
CA GLU A 272 2.59 -6.95 3.98
C GLU A 272 1.24 -7.63 3.69
N PHE A 273 0.87 -7.80 2.41
CA PHE A 273 -0.34 -8.51 2.00
C PHE A 273 -0.19 -10.03 2.09
N TRP A 274 0.95 -10.58 1.67
CA TRP A 274 1.22 -12.02 1.66
C TRP A 274 1.75 -12.47 3.02
N ASN A 275 0.83 -12.68 3.98
CA ASN A 275 1.14 -12.93 5.39
C ASN A 275 1.88 -14.24 5.71
N LYS A 276 2.11 -15.12 4.73
CA LYS A 276 3.01 -16.28 4.85
C LYS A 276 4.37 -16.08 4.20
N GLY A 277 4.64 -14.85 3.75
CA GLY A 277 5.91 -14.44 3.19
C GLY A 277 5.90 -14.34 1.67
N VAL A 278 6.95 -13.68 1.18
CA VAL A 278 7.31 -13.55 -0.23
C VAL A 278 8.62 -14.29 -0.43
N VAL A 279 8.60 -15.38 -1.19
CA VAL A 279 9.77 -16.21 -1.44
C VAL A 279 10.22 -16.01 -2.87
N ILE A 280 11.51 -15.82 -3.07
CA ILE A 280 12.12 -15.63 -4.37
C ILE A 280 13.18 -16.72 -4.61
N SER A 281 13.29 -17.21 -5.83
CA SER A 281 14.30 -18.21 -6.19
C SER A 281 15.72 -17.65 -6.09
N GLN A 282 16.73 -18.51 -6.02
CA GLN A 282 18.14 -18.09 -6.06
C GLN A 282 18.45 -17.28 -7.31
N LYS A 283 17.91 -17.70 -8.47
CA LYS A 283 18.02 -16.95 -9.73
C LYS A 283 17.31 -15.60 -9.67
N GLY A 284 16.23 -15.49 -8.89
CA GLY A 284 15.42 -14.30 -8.72
C GLY A 284 14.24 -14.19 -9.68
N ASN A 285 14.06 -15.16 -10.59
CA ASN A 285 13.05 -15.12 -11.65
C ASN A 285 11.79 -15.93 -11.31
N THR A 286 11.70 -16.46 -10.10
CA THR A 286 10.50 -17.11 -9.58
C THR A 286 10.14 -16.45 -8.26
N ILE A 287 8.88 -16.08 -8.11
CA ILE A 287 8.30 -15.54 -6.88
C ILE A 287 7.14 -16.43 -6.43
N ALA A 288 7.15 -16.85 -5.17
CA ALA A 288 6.07 -17.57 -4.53
C ALA A 288 5.52 -16.79 -3.35
N VAL A 289 4.20 -16.66 -3.28
CA VAL A 289 3.51 -15.87 -2.26
C VAL A 289 2.28 -16.60 -1.75
N LYS A 290 2.03 -16.51 -0.45
CA LYS A 290 0.82 -17.09 0.14
C LYS A 290 0.20 -16.16 1.18
N ARG A 291 -1.12 -16.08 1.14
CA ARG A 291 -1.95 -15.41 2.13
C ARG A 291 -2.89 -16.44 2.73
N GLU A 292 -2.93 -16.51 4.05
CA GLU A 292 -3.98 -17.20 4.79
C GLU A 292 -5.00 -16.20 5.30
N TYR A 293 -6.26 -16.56 5.18
CA TYR A 293 -7.41 -15.80 5.66
C TYR A 293 -7.89 -16.46 6.95
N SER A 294 -8.04 -15.66 8.01
CA SER A 294 -8.61 -16.05 9.30
C SER A 294 -10.13 -15.97 9.28
#